data_AF-A0A0N8K1Z8-F1
#
_entry.id   AF-A0A0N8K1Z8-F1
#
_cell.length_a   1.000
_cell.length_b   1.000
_cell.length_c   1.000
_cell.angle_alpha   90.00
_cell.angle_beta   90.00
_cell.angle_gamma   90.00
#
_symmetry.space_group_name_H-M   'P 1'
#
loop_
_entity.id
_entity.type
_entity.pdbx_description
1 polymer ?
#
loop_
_entity_poly.entity_id
_entity_poly.type
_entity_poly.pdbx_seq_one_letter_code
_entity_poly.pdbx_strand_id
1 'polypeptide(L)'
;MVIIEVTEMLHNASLLIDDIEDSSKLRRGFPVAHSIYGIPSVINSANYVYFLGLEKVLTLQHPEAVQVFTRQLLELHRGQGLDIHWRDTYTCPTEQEYRQMVLKKTGGLFGLAVGLMQLFSTWKQDLKPLLDTLGLFFQIRDDYANLSSREYSANKSFCEDLTEGKFSFPTIHAIWSQPDSTQVQNILRQRTENMDIKRYCVDYLEKVGSFEYTRQTLRNLEAEAYRLIKDLGGNPELEGLVEQLSHMYKEE
;
A
#
# COMPACT_ATOMS: atom_id res chain seq x y z
N MET A 1 -14.98 -8.19 -17.31
CA MET A 1 -13.98 -9.26 -17.13
C MET A 1 -12.58 -8.76 -17.46
N VAL A 2 -12.31 -8.25 -18.68
CA VAL A 2 -10.97 -7.78 -19.11
C VAL A 2 -10.31 -6.79 -18.14
N ILE A 3 -11.01 -5.76 -17.67
CA ILE A 3 -10.43 -4.76 -16.74
C ILE A 3 -10.00 -5.40 -15.42
N ILE A 4 -10.83 -6.29 -14.86
CA ILE A 4 -10.52 -7.00 -13.61
C ILE A 4 -9.26 -7.87 -13.81
N GLU A 5 -9.21 -8.64 -14.89
CA GLU A 5 -8.05 -9.49 -15.21
C GLU A 5 -6.76 -8.67 -15.33
N VAL A 6 -6.81 -7.53 -16.03
CA VAL A 6 -5.65 -6.61 -16.13
C VAL A 6 -5.23 -6.14 -14.74
N THR A 7 -6.16 -5.67 -13.92
CA THR A 7 -5.85 -5.17 -12.57
C THR A 7 -5.25 -6.26 -11.69
N GLU A 8 -5.77 -7.48 -11.72
CA GLU A 8 -5.25 -8.61 -10.95
C GLU A 8 -3.88 -9.08 -11.43
N MET A 9 -3.65 -9.11 -12.75
CA MET A 9 -2.34 -9.44 -13.32
C MET A 9 -1.28 -8.46 -12.84
N LEU A 10 -1.57 -7.15 -12.92
CA LEU A 10 -0.65 -6.11 -12.50
C LEU A 10 -0.45 -6.08 -10.99
N HIS A 11 -1.51 -6.30 -10.20
CA HIS A 11 -1.42 -6.40 -8.75
C HIS A 11 -0.47 -7.53 -8.33
N ASN A 12 -0.65 -8.73 -8.88
CA ASN A 12 0.20 -9.86 -8.52
C ASN A 12 1.64 -9.68 -9.06
N ALA A 13 1.81 -9.13 -10.26
CA ALA A 13 3.13 -8.80 -10.79
C ALA A 13 3.86 -7.75 -9.93
N SER A 14 3.15 -6.73 -9.44
CA SER A 14 3.75 -5.74 -8.55
C SER A 14 4.14 -6.34 -7.21
N LEU A 15 3.36 -7.25 -6.64
CA LEU A 15 3.75 -7.95 -5.41
C LEU A 15 5.05 -8.76 -5.58
N LEU A 16 5.25 -9.39 -6.75
CA LEU A 16 6.49 -10.12 -7.03
C LEU A 16 7.72 -9.21 -7.06
N ILE A 17 7.58 -8.00 -7.60
CA ILE A 17 8.65 -7.00 -7.64
C ILE A 17 8.85 -6.37 -6.26
N ASP A 18 7.78 -5.96 -5.59
CA ASP A 18 7.77 -5.33 -4.26
C ASP A 18 8.44 -6.26 -3.23
N ASP A 19 8.07 -7.55 -3.18
CA ASP A 19 8.71 -8.52 -2.27
C ASP A 19 10.23 -8.65 -2.51
N ILE A 20 10.72 -8.45 -3.74
CA ILE A 20 12.16 -8.43 -4.05
C ILE A 20 12.79 -7.12 -3.61
N GLU A 21 12.16 -5.99 -3.93
CA GLU A 21 12.63 -4.64 -3.59
C GLU A 21 12.72 -4.43 -2.08
N ASP A 22 11.81 -5.04 -1.32
CA ASP A 22 11.74 -5.00 0.13
C ASP A 22 12.51 -6.13 0.82
N SER A 23 12.98 -7.14 0.08
CA SER A 23 13.61 -8.34 0.67
C SER A 23 12.69 -9.07 1.66
N SER A 24 11.38 -9.08 1.38
CA SER A 24 10.37 -9.73 2.21
C SER A 24 10.56 -11.26 2.23
N LYS A 25 10.06 -11.93 3.26
CA LYS A 25 10.24 -13.39 3.44
C LYS A 25 8.99 -14.19 3.11
N LEU A 26 7.83 -13.66 3.47
CA LEU A 26 6.54 -14.32 3.31
C LEU A 26 5.56 -13.43 2.57
N ARG A 27 4.72 -14.05 1.74
CA ARG A 27 3.56 -13.43 1.10
C ARG A 27 2.36 -14.33 1.33
N ARG A 28 1.32 -13.81 1.99
CA ARG A 28 0.06 -14.56 2.27
C ARG A 28 0.33 -15.90 2.98
N GLY A 29 1.31 -15.95 3.87
CA GLY A 29 1.70 -17.12 4.65
C GLY A 29 2.62 -18.11 3.92
N PHE A 30 2.99 -17.85 2.67
CA PHE A 30 3.88 -18.71 1.87
C PHE A 30 5.24 -18.03 1.62
N PRO A 31 6.32 -18.80 1.41
CA PRO A 31 7.60 -18.24 0.98
C PRO A 31 7.44 -17.41 -0.28
N VAL A 32 8.06 -16.23 -0.30
CA VAL A 32 8.09 -15.34 -1.47
C VAL A 32 8.67 -16.06 -2.69
N ALA A 33 8.14 -15.79 -3.88
CA ALA A 33 8.50 -16.52 -5.10
C ALA A 33 10.01 -16.48 -5.40
N HIS A 34 10.68 -15.35 -5.11
CA HIS A 34 12.10 -15.19 -5.40
C HIS A 34 13.00 -16.05 -4.49
N SER A 35 12.49 -16.48 -3.33
CA SER A 35 13.19 -17.44 -2.45
C SER A 35 13.17 -18.87 -3.01
N ILE A 36 12.19 -19.19 -3.86
CA ILE A 36 12.02 -20.52 -4.48
C ILE A 36 12.67 -20.55 -5.87
N TYR A 37 12.40 -19.54 -6.70
CA TYR A 37 12.77 -19.53 -8.12
C TYR A 37 13.96 -18.61 -8.46
N GLY A 38 14.48 -17.90 -7.46
CA GLY A 38 15.56 -16.93 -7.60
C GLY A 38 15.11 -15.57 -8.12
N ILE A 39 15.79 -14.51 -7.66
CA ILE A 39 15.53 -13.12 -8.03
C ILE A 39 15.48 -12.90 -9.56
N PRO A 40 16.45 -13.38 -10.37
CA PRO A 40 16.45 -13.09 -11.81
C PRO A 40 15.20 -13.63 -12.54
N SER A 41 14.77 -14.84 -12.19
CA SER A 41 13.60 -15.48 -12.78
C SER A 41 12.31 -14.73 -12.44
N VAL A 42 12.18 -14.30 -11.18
CA VAL A 42 10.96 -13.63 -10.71
C VAL A 42 10.85 -12.22 -11.25
N ILE A 43 11.96 -11.45 -11.35
CA ILE A 43 11.97 -10.16 -12.04
C ILE A 43 11.51 -10.31 -13.49
N ASN A 44 12.09 -11.28 -14.22
CA ASN A 44 11.72 -11.51 -15.61
C ASN A 44 10.24 -11.92 -15.75
N SER A 45 9.75 -12.80 -14.86
CA SER A 45 8.36 -13.26 -14.88
C SER A 45 7.37 -12.14 -14.55
N ALA A 46 7.65 -11.30 -13.56
CA ALA A 46 6.79 -10.19 -13.19
C ALA A 46 6.73 -9.13 -14.31
N ASN A 47 7.89 -8.78 -14.89
CA ASN A 47 7.96 -7.87 -16.02
C ASN A 47 7.22 -8.41 -17.25
N TYR A 48 7.31 -9.71 -17.52
CA TYR A 48 6.54 -10.35 -18.57
C TYR A 48 5.02 -10.18 -18.35
N VAL A 49 4.54 -10.38 -17.11
CA VAL A 49 3.12 -10.19 -16.77
C VAL A 49 2.69 -8.73 -16.91
N TYR A 50 3.55 -7.74 -16.63
CA TYR A 50 3.24 -6.33 -16.94
C TYR A 50 2.92 -6.11 -18.42
N PHE A 51 3.69 -6.70 -19.32
CA PHE A 51 3.45 -6.58 -20.76
C PHE A 51 2.29 -7.44 -21.26
N LEU A 52 2.02 -8.59 -20.64
CA LEU A 52 0.77 -9.32 -20.89
C LEU A 52 -0.46 -8.49 -20.43
N GLY A 53 -0.34 -7.75 -19.33
CA GLY A 53 -1.34 -6.79 -18.90
C GLY A 53 -1.59 -5.71 -19.94
N LEU A 54 -0.53 -5.15 -20.54
CA LEU A 54 -0.64 -4.19 -21.65
C LEU A 54 -1.29 -4.83 -22.89
N GLU A 55 -0.87 -6.02 -23.29
CA GLU A 55 -1.48 -6.78 -24.40
C GLU A 55 -2.99 -6.95 -24.16
N LYS A 56 -3.36 -7.31 -22.94
CA LYS A 56 -4.76 -7.46 -22.55
C LYS A 56 -5.53 -6.14 -22.57
N VAL A 57 -4.93 -5.02 -22.15
CA VAL A 57 -5.52 -3.68 -22.27
C VAL A 57 -5.80 -3.32 -23.73
N LEU A 58 -4.94 -3.67 -24.68
CA LEU A 58 -5.17 -3.41 -26.10
C LEU A 58 -6.45 -4.07 -26.63
N THR A 59 -6.88 -5.20 -26.04
CA THR A 59 -8.13 -5.88 -26.41
C THR A 59 -9.39 -5.08 -26.07
N LEU A 60 -9.30 -4.06 -25.20
CA LEU A 60 -10.40 -3.16 -24.90
C LEU A 60 -10.79 -2.27 -26.10
N GLN A 61 -9.92 -2.15 -27.11
CA GLN A 61 -10.16 -1.39 -28.35
C GLN A 61 -10.65 0.06 -28.14
N HIS A 62 -10.32 0.66 -27.00
CA HIS A 62 -10.61 2.06 -26.69
C HIS A 62 -9.36 2.92 -26.88
N PRO A 63 -9.43 4.05 -27.61
CA PRO A 63 -8.25 4.85 -27.98
C PRO A 63 -7.47 5.37 -26.77
N GLU A 64 -8.16 5.65 -25.66
CA GLU A 64 -7.54 6.17 -24.43
C GLU A 64 -7.05 5.09 -23.46
N ALA A 65 -7.33 3.80 -23.70
CA ALA A 65 -7.04 2.74 -22.72
C ALA A 65 -5.54 2.60 -22.43
N VAL A 66 -4.70 2.65 -23.47
CA VAL A 66 -3.23 2.59 -23.32
C VAL A 66 -2.68 3.84 -22.62
N GLN A 67 -3.30 5.00 -22.84
CA GLN A 67 -2.91 6.23 -22.16
C GLN A 67 -3.22 6.17 -20.65
N VAL A 68 -4.41 5.65 -20.27
CA VAL A 68 -4.76 5.40 -18.87
C VAL A 68 -3.78 4.41 -18.25
N PHE A 69 -3.54 3.27 -18.91
CA PHE A 69 -2.57 2.27 -18.46
C PHE A 69 -1.18 2.88 -18.21
N THR A 70 -0.64 3.56 -19.21
CA THR A 70 0.72 4.14 -19.14
C THR A 70 0.83 5.17 -18.03
N ARG A 71 -0.15 6.08 -17.92
CA ARG A 71 -0.17 7.10 -16.87
C ARG A 71 -0.19 6.48 -15.47
N GLN A 72 -1.02 5.48 -15.25
CA GLN A 72 -1.19 4.87 -13.93
C GLN A 72 0.02 4.01 -13.53
N LEU A 73 0.64 3.29 -14.47
CA LEU A 73 1.89 2.57 -14.20
C LEU A 73 3.04 3.55 -13.88
N LEU A 74 3.12 4.69 -14.57
CA LEU A 74 4.11 5.72 -14.24
C LEU A 74 3.89 6.29 -12.83
N GLU A 75 2.65 6.58 -12.44
CA GLU A 75 2.36 7.02 -11.06
C GLU A 75 2.74 5.94 -10.04
N LEU A 76 2.40 4.68 -10.27
CA LEU A 76 2.77 3.56 -9.39
C LEU A 76 4.29 3.52 -9.16
N HIS A 77 5.09 3.58 -10.23
CA HIS A 77 6.56 3.56 -10.13
C HIS A 77 7.13 4.82 -9.48
N ARG A 78 6.50 5.99 -9.68
CA ARG A 78 6.89 7.23 -8.98
C ARG A 78 6.65 7.11 -7.48
N GLY A 79 5.53 6.51 -7.07
CA GLY A 79 5.23 6.21 -5.67
C GLY A 79 6.24 5.23 -5.08
N GLN A 80 6.41 4.07 -5.72
CA GLN A 80 7.36 3.04 -5.28
C GLN A 80 8.80 3.57 -5.18
N GLY A 81 9.23 4.36 -6.17
CA GLY A 81 10.56 4.95 -6.18
C GLY A 81 10.80 5.92 -5.01
N LEU A 82 9.79 6.67 -4.58
CA LEU A 82 9.89 7.54 -3.41
C LEU A 82 10.01 6.72 -2.11
N ASP A 83 9.19 5.67 -1.96
CA ASP A 83 9.21 4.76 -0.82
C ASP A 83 10.61 4.13 -0.64
N ILE A 84 11.14 3.57 -1.72
CA ILE A 84 12.50 3.00 -1.78
C ILE A 84 13.56 4.06 -1.51
N HIS A 85 13.44 5.24 -2.13
CA HIS A 85 14.42 6.31 -1.97
C HIS A 85 14.55 6.76 -0.51
N TRP A 86 13.43 6.99 0.17
CA TRP A 86 13.44 7.38 1.58
C TRP A 86 14.07 6.30 2.45
N ARG A 87 13.63 5.05 2.27
CA ARG A 87 14.15 3.88 2.98
C ARG A 87 15.67 3.72 2.82
N ASP A 88 16.18 3.83 1.60
CA ASP A 88 17.59 3.54 1.28
C ASP A 88 18.52 4.73 1.54
N THR A 89 17.99 5.96 1.55
CA THR A 89 18.72 7.17 1.97
C THR A 89 18.57 7.50 3.45
N TYR A 90 17.75 6.75 4.18
CA TYR A 90 17.41 6.98 5.59
C TYR A 90 16.81 8.37 5.86
N THR A 91 16.05 8.89 4.89
CA THR A 91 15.39 10.19 4.98
C THR A 91 13.92 9.96 5.31
N CYS A 92 13.53 10.15 6.57
CA CYS A 92 12.13 10.03 6.97
C CYS A 92 11.29 11.12 6.28
N PRO A 93 10.24 10.78 5.52
CA PRO A 93 9.35 11.77 4.92
C PRO A 93 8.49 12.44 5.99
N THR A 94 7.98 13.62 5.68
CA THR A 94 6.83 14.19 6.41
C THR A 94 5.57 13.35 6.15
N GLU A 95 4.57 13.47 7.03
CA GLU A 95 3.28 12.79 6.80
C GLU A 95 2.63 13.21 5.47
N GLN A 96 2.75 14.49 5.10
CA GLN A 96 2.20 14.99 3.84
C GLN A 96 2.89 14.35 2.63
N GLU A 97 4.21 14.24 2.64
CA GLU A 97 4.97 13.57 1.58
C GLU A 97 4.61 12.08 1.49
N TYR A 98 4.53 11.39 2.64
CA TYR A 98 4.07 10.01 2.69
C TYR A 98 2.69 9.85 2.04
N ARG A 99 1.72 10.70 2.41
CA ARG A 99 0.38 10.67 1.81
C ARG A 99 0.44 10.84 0.30
N GLN A 100 1.24 11.78 -0.21
CA GLN A 100 1.40 11.98 -1.66
C GLN A 100 2.03 10.77 -2.35
N MET A 101 3.00 10.11 -1.71
CA MET A 101 3.59 8.88 -2.21
C MET A 101 2.56 7.75 -2.28
N VAL A 102 1.74 7.57 -1.24
CA VAL A 102 0.69 6.54 -1.20
C VAL A 102 -0.36 6.74 -2.29
N LEU A 103 -0.77 8.00 -2.54
CA LEU A 103 -1.69 8.32 -3.63
C LEU A 103 -1.15 7.92 -5.01
N LYS A 104 0.17 7.82 -5.15
CA LYS A 104 0.86 7.36 -6.36
C LYS A 104 0.98 5.84 -6.38
N LYS A 105 1.56 5.24 -5.33
CA LYS A 105 1.83 3.79 -5.20
C LYS A 105 0.53 2.97 -5.22
N THR A 106 -0.37 3.23 -4.26
CA THR A 106 -1.61 2.47 -4.07
C THR A 106 -2.74 3.05 -4.90
N GLY A 107 -2.84 4.38 -4.96
CA GLY A 107 -3.85 5.08 -5.78
C GLY A 107 -3.68 4.85 -7.28
N GLY A 108 -2.46 4.58 -7.76
CA GLY A 108 -2.20 4.30 -9.18
C GLY A 108 -2.99 3.07 -9.70
N LEU A 109 -3.00 1.96 -8.95
CA LEU A 109 -3.67 0.74 -9.39
C LEU A 109 -5.20 0.84 -9.26
N PHE A 110 -5.71 1.51 -8.21
CA PHE A 110 -7.13 1.84 -8.09
C PHE A 110 -7.59 2.76 -9.24
N GLY A 111 -6.78 3.78 -9.52
CA GLY A 111 -6.99 4.71 -10.63
C GLY A 111 -6.88 4.06 -12.00
N LEU A 112 -6.16 2.94 -12.14
CA LEU A 112 -6.16 2.13 -13.37
C LEU A 112 -7.48 1.41 -13.55
N ALA A 113 -7.92 0.64 -12.55
CA ALA A 113 -9.15 -0.14 -12.64
C ALA A 113 -10.35 0.77 -12.93
N VAL A 114 -10.54 1.81 -12.11
CA VAL A 114 -11.67 2.73 -12.23
C VAL A 114 -11.52 3.63 -13.45
N GLY A 115 -10.31 4.10 -13.77
CA GLY A 115 -10.05 4.89 -14.96
C GLY A 115 -10.40 4.15 -16.24
N LEU A 116 -10.05 2.87 -16.35
CA LEU A 116 -10.45 2.03 -17.49
C LEU A 116 -11.98 1.81 -17.51
N MET A 117 -12.63 1.62 -16.37
CA MET A 117 -14.09 1.48 -16.29
C MET A 117 -14.80 2.77 -16.77
N GLN A 118 -14.29 3.94 -16.40
CA GLN A 118 -14.88 5.23 -16.79
C GLN A 118 -14.84 5.48 -18.29
N LEU A 119 -13.91 4.88 -19.05
CA LEU A 119 -13.89 4.98 -20.52
C LEU A 119 -15.16 4.42 -21.16
N PHE A 120 -15.73 3.36 -20.56
CA PHE A 120 -16.93 2.68 -21.06
C PHE A 120 -18.22 3.08 -20.34
N SER A 121 -18.13 3.97 -19.35
CA SER A 121 -19.27 4.42 -18.58
C SER A 121 -19.81 5.75 -19.10
N THR A 122 -21.14 5.93 -19.05
CA THR A 122 -21.79 7.22 -19.23
C THR A 122 -21.74 8.09 -17.98
N TRP A 123 -21.37 7.51 -16.83
CA TRP A 123 -21.23 8.22 -15.57
C TRP A 123 -19.82 8.85 -15.49
N LYS A 124 -19.77 10.19 -15.53
CA LYS A 124 -18.53 10.98 -15.68
C LYS A 124 -18.20 11.87 -14.47
N GLN A 125 -18.83 11.62 -13.32
CA GLN A 125 -18.47 12.33 -12.09
C GLN A 125 -17.05 11.96 -11.68
N ASP A 126 -16.39 12.88 -10.96
CA ASP A 126 -15.03 12.67 -10.49
C ASP A 126 -15.00 11.72 -9.29
N LEU A 127 -14.38 10.55 -9.48
CA LEU A 127 -14.16 9.55 -8.41
C LEU A 127 -12.83 9.75 -7.70
N LYS A 128 -11.96 10.63 -8.20
CA LYS A 128 -10.59 10.75 -7.70
C LYS A 128 -10.54 11.03 -6.19
N PRO A 129 -11.35 11.93 -5.61
CA PRO A 129 -11.30 12.16 -4.16
C PRO A 129 -11.63 10.91 -3.34
N LEU A 130 -12.59 10.10 -3.81
CA LEU A 130 -12.96 8.84 -3.17
C LEU A 130 -11.84 7.80 -3.32
N LEU A 131 -11.26 7.66 -4.52
CA LEU A 131 -10.15 6.73 -4.75
C LEU A 131 -8.90 7.11 -3.96
N ASP A 132 -8.60 8.39 -3.85
CA ASP A 132 -7.50 8.92 -3.04
C ASP A 132 -7.71 8.57 -1.56
N THR A 133 -8.93 8.76 -1.05
CA THR A 133 -9.31 8.43 0.34
C THR A 133 -9.19 6.93 0.60
N LEU A 134 -9.72 6.09 -0.29
CA LEU A 134 -9.64 4.64 -0.19
C LEU A 134 -8.20 4.12 -0.30
N GLY A 135 -7.37 4.73 -1.17
CA GLY A 135 -5.97 4.37 -1.32
C GLY A 135 -5.15 4.68 -0.05
N LEU A 136 -5.36 5.85 0.55
CA LEU A 136 -4.76 6.21 1.84
C LEU A 136 -5.23 5.29 2.96
N PHE A 137 -6.54 5.04 3.03
CA PHE A 137 -7.14 4.14 4.01
C PHE A 137 -6.52 2.74 3.92
N PHE A 138 -6.44 2.18 2.71
CA PHE A 138 -5.91 0.85 2.48
C PHE A 138 -4.44 0.73 2.88
N GLN A 139 -3.60 1.71 2.50
CA GLN A 139 -2.18 1.66 2.82
C GLN A 139 -1.91 1.87 4.32
N ILE A 140 -2.53 2.87 4.95
CA ILE A 140 -2.31 3.13 6.38
C ILE A 140 -2.83 1.96 7.22
N ARG A 141 -3.89 1.27 6.78
CA ARG A 141 -4.37 0.04 7.38
C ARG A 141 -3.35 -1.10 7.25
N ASP A 142 -2.72 -1.25 6.09
CA ASP A 142 -1.66 -2.25 5.88
C ASP A 142 -0.45 -1.99 6.79
N ASP A 143 0.00 -0.74 6.86
CA ASP A 143 1.09 -0.29 7.74
C ASP A 143 0.77 -0.53 9.22
N TYR A 144 -0.48 -0.27 9.64
CA TYR A 144 -0.95 -0.58 11.00
C TYR A 144 -0.92 -2.09 11.26
N ALA A 145 -1.46 -2.89 10.34
CA ALA A 145 -1.56 -4.33 10.47
C ALA A 145 -0.19 -5.01 10.55
N ASN A 146 0.80 -4.52 9.77
CA ASN A 146 2.17 -5.05 9.77
C ASN A 146 2.81 -5.01 11.16
N LEU A 147 2.51 -3.97 11.95
CA LEU A 147 3.14 -3.72 13.24
C LEU A 147 2.31 -4.15 14.46
N SER A 148 0.97 -4.19 14.36
CA SER A 148 0.07 -4.45 15.50
C SER A 148 -0.57 -5.85 15.47
N SER A 149 -0.79 -6.44 14.29
CA SER A 149 -1.66 -7.61 14.18
C SER A 149 -0.92 -8.95 14.29
N ARG A 150 -1.37 -9.77 15.24
CA ARG A 150 -0.92 -11.17 15.38
C ARG A 150 -1.34 -12.05 14.19
N GLU A 151 -2.52 -11.82 13.63
CA GLU A 151 -3.00 -12.55 12.46
C GLU A 151 -2.24 -12.14 11.19
N TYR A 152 -1.93 -10.85 11.06
CA TYR A 152 -1.11 -10.36 9.96
C TYR A 152 0.33 -10.88 10.04
N SER A 153 0.85 -11.11 11.26
CA SER A 153 2.12 -11.81 11.51
C SER A 153 2.12 -13.29 11.10
N ALA A 154 0.97 -13.87 10.76
CA ALA A 154 0.89 -15.20 10.14
C ALA A 154 0.89 -15.12 8.60
N ASN A 155 0.45 -14.00 8.03
CA ASN A 155 0.42 -13.76 6.58
C ASN A 155 1.71 -13.12 6.03
N LYS A 156 2.35 -12.25 6.81
CA LYS A 156 3.72 -11.74 6.66
C LYS A 156 4.50 -12.14 7.92
N SER A 157 5.83 -12.18 7.88
CA SER A 157 6.57 -12.37 9.14
C SER A 157 6.40 -11.17 10.10
N PHE A 158 6.63 -11.40 11.40
CA PHE A 158 6.37 -10.38 12.44
C PHE A 158 7.12 -9.07 12.17
N CYS A 159 6.39 -7.95 12.07
CA CYS A 159 6.91 -6.60 11.83
C CYS A 159 7.95 -6.56 10.69
N GLU A 160 7.56 -7.01 9.50
CA GLU A 160 8.42 -6.99 8.32
C GLU A 160 8.86 -5.57 7.95
N ASP A 161 8.00 -4.56 8.09
CA ASP A 161 8.35 -3.17 7.77
C ASP A 161 9.61 -2.71 8.54
N LEU A 162 9.83 -3.22 9.77
CA LEU A 162 11.03 -2.93 10.56
C LEU A 162 12.29 -3.62 10.03
N THR A 163 12.16 -4.82 9.47
CA THR A 163 13.27 -5.53 8.79
C THR A 163 13.58 -4.87 7.44
N GLU A 164 12.54 -4.45 6.73
CA GLU A 164 12.66 -3.72 5.47
C GLU A 164 13.32 -2.35 5.71
N GLY A 165 13.19 -1.78 6.91
CA GLY A 165 13.66 -0.45 7.26
C GLY A 165 12.76 0.66 6.69
N LYS A 166 11.51 0.30 6.38
CA LYS A 166 10.53 1.15 5.72
C LYS A 166 9.99 2.21 6.69
N PHE A 167 9.77 3.42 6.17
CA PHE A 167 9.07 4.48 6.90
C PHE A 167 7.56 4.34 6.71
N SER A 168 6.95 3.44 7.49
CA SER A 168 5.48 3.26 7.53
C SER A 168 4.78 4.30 8.41
N PHE A 169 3.48 4.49 8.23
CA PHE A 169 2.72 5.57 8.89
C PHE A 169 2.93 5.67 10.42
N PRO A 170 2.89 4.57 11.21
CA PRO A 170 3.13 4.65 12.66
C PRO A 170 4.57 5.05 13.02
N THR A 171 5.55 4.62 12.22
CA THR A 171 6.97 4.93 12.44
C THR A 171 7.27 6.40 12.11
N ILE A 172 6.69 6.94 11.04
CA ILE A 172 6.77 8.35 10.67
C ILE A 172 6.23 9.21 11.82
N HIS A 173 5.03 8.89 12.35
CA HIS A 173 4.49 9.62 13.49
C HIS A 173 5.42 9.59 14.70
N ALA A 174 5.98 8.43 15.06
CA ALA A 174 6.88 8.32 16.21
C ALA A 174 8.14 9.18 16.04
N ILE A 175 8.72 9.19 14.84
CA ILE A 175 9.92 9.96 14.51
C ILE A 175 9.66 11.46 14.63
N TRP A 176 8.54 11.95 14.09
CA TRP A 176 8.23 13.39 14.09
C TRP A 176 7.66 13.89 15.41
N SER A 177 6.94 13.06 16.16
CA SER A 177 6.40 13.42 17.48
C SER A 177 7.45 13.41 18.59
N GLN A 178 8.57 12.70 18.40
CA GLN A 178 9.66 12.57 19.36
C GLN A 178 11.01 12.99 18.74
N PRO A 179 11.20 14.28 18.37
CA PRO A 179 12.38 14.73 17.63
C PRO A 179 13.71 14.56 18.40
N ASP A 180 13.64 14.52 19.74
CA ASP A 180 14.80 14.29 20.60
C ASP A 180 15.25 12.81 20.64
N SER A 181 14.45 11.90 20.09
CA SER A 181 14.72 10.46 20.03
C SER A 181 15.05 10.03 18.60
N THR A 182 16.16 9.30 18.46
CA THR A 182 16.56 8.68 17.19
C THR A 182 16.34 7.16 17.19
N GLN A 183 15.62 6.64 18.18
CA GLN A 183 15.50 5.19 18.41
C GLN A 183 14.88 4.45 17.22
N VAL A 184 13.75 4.96 16.71
CA VAL A 184 13.04 4.33 15.58
C VAL A 184 13.91 4.36 14.32
N GLN A 185 14.50 5.51 13.98
CA GLN A 185 15.37 5.64 12.80
C GLN A 185 16.56 4.67 12.88
N ASN A 186 17.18 4.54 14.06
CA ASN A 186 18.32 3.64 14.25
C ASN A 186 17.92 2.17 14.10
N ILE A 187 16.73 1.77 14.58
CA ILE A 187 16.21 0.40 14.41
C ILE A 187 15.92 0.11 12.93
N LEU A 188 15.22 1.02 12.23
CA LEU A 188 14.94 0.86 10.80
C LEU A 188 16.23 0.73 9.98
N ARG A 189 17.26 1.52 10.32
CA ARG A 189 18.58 1.44 9.66
C ARG A 189 19.30 0.11 9.86
N GLN A 190 19.03 -0.60 10.95
CA GLN A 190 19.65 -1.91 11.20
C GLN A 190 19.09 -3.01 10.32
N ARG A 191 17.89 -2.84 9.74
CA ARG A 191 17.18 -3.88 8.97
C ARG A 191 17.17 -5.22 9.69
N THR A 192 16.89 -5.15 10.99
CA THR A 192 17.11 -6.26 11.90
C THR A 192 16.03 -7.34 11.76
N GLU A 193 16.45 -8.60 11.90
CA GLU A 193 15.54 -9.74 12.06
C GLU A 193 15.35 -10.13 13.54
N ASN A 194 16.04 -9.45 14.45
CA ASN A 194 15.98 -9.76 15.88
C ASN A 194 14.61 -9.40 16.45
N MET A 195 13.91 -10.41 16.95
CA MET A 195 12.56 -10.30 17.48
C MET A 195 12.46 -9.40 18.71
N ASP A 196 13.49 -9.37 19.57
CA ASP A 196 13.48 -8.54 20.77
C ASP A 196 13.62 -7.05 20.41
N ILE A 197 14.44 -6.73 19.40
CA ILE A 197 14.56 -5.35 18.89
C ILE A 197 13.25 -4.89 18.25
N LYS A 198 12.60 -5.78 17.48
CA LYS A 198 11.28 -5.49 16.88
C LYS A 198 10.21 -5.23 17.95
N ARG A 199 10.12 -6.09 18.96
CA ARG A 199 9.19 -5.92 20.10
C ARG A 199 9.46 -4.62 20.85
N TYR A 200 10.73 -4.32 21.12
CA TYR A 200 11.11 -3.04 21.73
C TYR A 200 10.63 -1.84 20.91
N CYS A 201 10.77 -1.89 19.58
CA CYS A 201 10.29 -0.82 18.70
C CYS A 201 8.77 -0.68 18.77
N VAL A 202 8.02 -1.78 18.68
CA VAL A 202 6.55 -1.79 18.79
C VAL A 202 6.09 -1.23 20.14
N ASP A 203 6.69 -1.67 21.24
CA ASP A 203 6.39 -1.15 22.58
C ASP A 203 6.66 0.36 22.68
N TYR A 204 7.71 0.84 22.01
CA TYR A 204 8.00 2.27 21.95
C TYR A 204 6.95 3.03 21.13
N LEU A 205 6.52 2.51 19.96
CA LEU A 205 5.46 3.10 19.14
C LEU A 205 4.14 3.23 19.92
N GLU A 206 3.78 2.23 20.73
CA GLU A 206 2.61 2.27 21.61
C GLU A 206 2.76 3.36 22.68
N LYS A 207 3.91 3.41 23.38
CA LYS A 207 4.16 4.41 24.45
C LYS A 207 4.09 5.85 23.96
N VAL A 208 4.49 6.13 22.73
CA VAL A 208 4.46 7.48 22.14
C VAL A 208 3.13 7.77 21.43
N GLY A 209 2.16 6.85 21.48
CA GLY A 209 0.82 7.04 20.95
C GLY A 209 0.69 6.90 19.44
N SER A 210 1.69 6.33 18.74
CA SER A 210 1.64 6.18 17.28
C SER A 210 0.53 5.28 16.78
N PHE A 211 0.22 4.21 17.52
CA PHE A 211 -0.89 3.32 17.14
C PHE A 211 -2.24 4.01 17.30
N GLU A 212 -2.48 4.75 18.39
CA GLU A 212 -3.72 5.51 18.54
C GLU A 212 -3.85 6.62 17.49
N TYR A 213 -2.77 7.34 17.19
CA TYR A 213 -2.76 8.33 16.11
C TYR A 213 -3.14 7.71 14.75
N THR A 214 -2.60 6.52 14.48
CA THR A 214 -2.90 5.75 13.27
C THR A 214 -4.37 5.32 13.23
N ARG A 215 -4.91 4.78 14.34
CA ARG A 215 -6.33 4.41 14.44
C ARG A 215 -7.24 5.63 14.25
N GLN A 216 -6.92 6.76 14.85
CA GLN A 216 -7.70 7.98 14.68
C GLN A 216 -7.65 8.47 13.21
N THR A 217 -6.50 8.37 12.56
CA THR A 217 -6.37 8.68 11.13
C THR A 217 -7.24 7.76 10.28
N LEU A 218 -7.26 6.45 10.56
CA LEU A 218 -8.10 5.48 9.87
C LEU A 218 -9.60 5.75 10.07
N ARG A 219 -10.02 6.06 11.31
CA ARG A 219 -11.41 6.49 11.60
C ARG A 219 -11.82 7.73 10.81
N ASN A 220 -10.91 8.71 10.67
CA ASN A 220 -11.18 9.91 9.89
C ASN A 220 -11.30 9.62 8.39
N LEU A 221 -10.42 8.76 7.85
CA LEU A 221 -10.47 8.34 6.44
C LEU A 221 -11.72 7.50 6.12
N GLU A 222 -12.11 6.62 7.03
CA GLU A 222 -13.35 5.86 6.94
C GLU A 222 -14.58 6.79 6.91
N ALA A 223 -14.66 7.75 7.83
CA ALA A 223 -15.75 8.71 7.87
C ALA A 223 -15.81 9.56 6.58
N GLU A 224 -14.64 9.97 6.06
CA GLU A 224 -14.55 10.70 4.79
C GLU A 224 -14.98 9.83 3.60
N ALA A 225 -14.61 8.54 3.58
CA ALA A 225 -15.06 7.62 2.55
C ALA A 225 -16.58 7.49 2.53
N TYR A 226 -17.23 7.30 3.70
CA TYR A 226 -18.69 7.25 3.77
C TYR A 226 -19.35 8.57 3.33
N ARG A 227 -18.77 9.71 3.71
CA ARG A 227 -19.26 11.03 3.27
C ARG A 227 -19.20 11.15 1.74
N LEU A 228 -18.07 10.81 1.12
CA LEU A 228 -17.89 10.86 -0.33
C LEU A 228 -18.80 9.87 -1.07
N ILE A 229 -18.98 8.65 -0.55
CA ILE A 229 -19.91 7.67 -1.12
C ILE A 229 -21.34 8.21 -1.11
N LYS A 230 -21.77 8.80 0.03
CA LYS A 230 -23.09 9.40 0.16
C LYS A 230 -23.29 10.57 -0.81
N ASP A 231 -22.30 11.45 -0.94
CA ASP A 231 -22.34 12.60 -1.87
C ASP A 231 -22.47 12.15 -3.34
N LEU A 232 -21.96 10.96 -3.67
CA LEU A 232 -22.08 10.35 -5.00
C LEU A 232 -23.38 9.55 -5.20
N GLY A 233 -24.31 9.58 -4.23
CA GLY A 233 -25.61 8.92 -4.31
C GLY A 233 -25.73 7.61 -3.53
N GLY A 234 -24.72 7.23 -2.75
CA GLY A 234 -24.69 6.01 -1.95
C GLY A 234 -24.23 4.77 -2.74
N ASN A 235 -23.59 3.83 -2.05
CA ASN A 235 -23.14 2.56 -2.63
C ASN A 235 -23.03 1.49 -1.53
N PRO A 236 -24.09 0.68 -1.29
CA PRO A 236 -24.11 -0.29 -0.19
C PRO A 236 -23.00 -1.34 -0.25
N GLU A 237 -22.57 -1.73 -1.45
CA GLU A 237 -21.49 -2.71 -1.62
C GLU A 237 -20.14 -2.14 -1.20
N LEU A 238 -19.86 -0.88 -1.59
CA LEU A 238 -18.63 -0.21 -1.19
C LEU A 238 -18.64 0.17 0.28
N GLU A 239 -19.79 0.59 0.82
CA GLU A 239 -19.96 0.83 2.26
C GLU A 239 -19.69 -0.44 3.07
N GLY A 240 -20.29 -1.57 2.68
CA GLY A 240 -20.04 -2.86 3.33
C GLY A 240 -18.59 -3.32 3.24
N LEU A 241 -17.91 -3.06 2.12
CA LEU A 241 -16.47 -3.36 1.99
C LEU A 241 -15.62 -2.49 2.93
N VAL A 242 -15.90 -1.18 3.01
CA VAL A 242 -15.19 -0.28 3.94
C VAL A 242 -15.42 -0.75 5.37
N GLU A 243 -16.66 -1.03 5.76
CA GLU A 243 -17.00 -1.54 7.10
C GLU A 243 -16.25 -2.82 7.44
N GLN A 244 -16.22 -3.79 6.52
CA GLN A 244 -15.49 -5.05 6.70
C GLN A 244 -13.99 -4.80 6.95
N LEU A 245 -13.37 -3.89 6.17
CA LEU A 245 -11.96 -3.56 6.32
C LEU A 245 -11.67 -2.82 7.63
N SER A 246 -12.65 -2.09 8.16
CA SER A 246 -12.52 -1.27 9.38
C SER A 246 -12.45 -2.05 10.69
N HIS A 247 -12.94 -3.29 10.74
CA HIS A 247 -12.93 -4.10 11.98
C HIS A 247 -11.54 -4.20 12.61
N MET A 248 -10.51 -4.32 11.78
CA MET A 248 -9.11 -4.52 12.18
C MET A 248 -8.57 -3.48 13.16
N TYR A 249 -9.04 -2.23 13.12
CA TYR A 249 -8.53 -1.16 13.99
C TYR A 249 -9.57 -0.64 14.99
N LYS A 250 -10.74 -1.30 15.06
CA LYS A 250 -11.83 -0.98 16.00
C LYS A 250 -11.90 -1.95 17.17
N GLU A 251 -11.42 -3.17 17.00
CA GLU A 251 -11.48 -4.23 18.01
C GLU A 251 -10.12 -4.42 18.70
N GLU A 252 -9.77 -3.51 19.62
CA GLU A 252 -8.75 -3.70 20.68
C GLU A 252 -9.20 -3.06 22.00
#